data_AF-A0A2W0FKV2-F1
#
_entry.id   AF-A0A2W0FKV2-F1
#
_cell.length_a   1.000
_cell.length_b   1.000
_cell.length_c   1.000
_cell.angle_alpha   90.00
_cell.angle_beta   90.00
_cell.angle_gamma   90.00
#
_symmetry.space_group_name_H-M   'P 1'
#
loop_
_entity.id
_entity.type
_entity.pdbx_description
1 polymer ?
#
loop_
_entity_poly.entity_id
_entity_poly.type
_entity_poly.pdbx_seq_one_letter_code
_entity_poly.pdbx_strand_id
1 'polypeptide(L)'
;MTDQNSQFFAILTALGEAKQANADALGIPWTFSQMGVGDANNTDPKPDRAQTKLINEWRRAPLNQLSIDPANPSIIVAEQVIPAEVGGKWIREVGLYDAAGDLVAVANCPPSYKPLLSQGSGRTQTVRMNLIVGGTANIELKIDPSVVLATRAYVDQRVTPLATQVQAEAGEDNTVAMTPLRVFQAIAKKLVQATELLLGVAKIATQEAVSAGEDDTTIVTPKKLAVPLKAKAPLDSPVFTGSPRAPKAAQFAAGNQIITAEALMTAGVQYKDIPTRDVSGVNVQLSVADVGRVVLLTGSGGGTVTLPKASDVPSGKLIAIRGANAKGTTNRIKVVAGDDLNGHFNEGAYAGLLRYGESVVFVSGGGTTWVAMSDSTYNFIAQAVAQQFVYGQSFGPIGYQQFPGGYIKQWGFIAYTAAGSQTLTAPLPIAFPNALLSGNVTAPSRLNNTAIAADIGSSTKTGLSIVSITNSGSGASTIYYEAWGH
;
A
#
# COMPACT_ATOMS: atom_id res chain seq x y z
N MET A 1 -22.43 -84.47 27.17
CA MET A 1 -22.50 -85.87 26.71
C MET A 1 -23.79 -86.47 27.25
N THR A 2 -24.85 -86.44 26.44
CA THR A 2 -26.11 -87.14 26.70
C THR A 2 -26.26 -88.11 25.53
N ASP A 3 -25.66 -89.30 25.65
CA ASP A 3 -25.92 -90.39 24.72
C ASP A 3 -27.19 -91.12 25.14
N GLN A 4 -27.77 -91.93 24.25
CA GLN A 4 -28.92 -92.81 24.55
C GLN A 4 -28.60 -93.88 25.63
N ASN A 5 -27.37 -93.92 26.14
CA ASN A 5 -26.91 -94.83 27.19
C ASN A 5 -26.77 -94.18 28.57
N SER A 6 -27.07 -92.88 28.69
CA SER A 6 -27.08 -92.17 29.97
C SER A 6 -28.34 -92.52 30.77
N GLN A 7 -28.21 -92.81 32.07
CA GLN A 7 -29.33 -93.21 32.94
C GLN A 7 -30.44 -92.15 33.00
N PHE A 8 -30.11 -90.88 32.73
CA PHE A 8 -31.03 -89.74 32.66
C PHE A 8 -30.82 -88.99 31.35
N PHE A 9 -31.87 -88.83 30.55
CA PHE A 9 -31.81 -88.21 29.23
C PHE A 9 -33.15 -87.54 28.88
N ALA A 10 -33.10 -86.64 27.91
CA ALA A 10 -34.26 -85.95 27.36
C ALA A 10 -34.51 -86.42 25.93
N ILE A 11 -35.77 -86.63 25.56
CA ILE A 11 -36.18 -86.91 24.19
C ILE A 11 -37.32 -86.01 23.76
N LEU A 12 -37.45 -85.81 22.45
CA LEU A 12 -38.65 -85.25 21.84
C LEU A 12 -39.76 -86.30 21.80
N THR A 13 -40.99 -85.85 22.04
CA THR A 13 -42.19 -86.65 21.79
C THR A 13 -42.45 -86.72 20.28
N ALA A 14 -43.24 -87.68 19.81
CA ALA A 14 -43.59 -87.78 18.39
C ALA A 14 -44.29 -86.49 17.88
N LEU A 15 -45.04 -85.83 18.75
CA LEU A 15 -45.64 -84.53 18.48
C LEU A 15 -44.59 -83.41 18.41
N GLY A 16 -43.62 -83.42 19.33
CA GLY A 16 -42.49 -82.48 19.33
C GLY A 16 -41.60 -82.60 18.10
N GLU A 17 -41.29 -83.81 17.63
CA GLU A 17 -40.53 -84.03 16.40
C GLU A 17 -41.29 -83.54 15.16
N ALA A 18 -42.59 -83.82 15.07
CA ALA A 18 -43.42 -83.33 13.97
C ALA A 18 -43.50 -81.80 13.95
N LYS A 19 -43.64 -81.16 15.12
CA LYS A 19 -43.65 -79.70 15.24
C LYS A 19 -42.29 -79.09 14.95
N GLN A 20 -41.20 -79.71 15.39
CA GLN A 20 -39.85 -79.28 15.03
C GLN A 20 -39.64 -79.34 13.51
N ALA A 21 -39.95 -80.47 12.89
CA ALA A 21 -39.79 -80.64 11.44
C ALA A 21 -40.63 -79.63 10.64
N ASN A 22 -41.86 -79.32 11.11
CA ASN A 22 -42.70 -78.29 10.51
C ASN A 22 -42.13 -76.88 10.69
N ALA A 23 -41.58 -76.56 11.88
CA ALA A 23 -40.97 -75.26 12.14
C ALA A 23 -39.71 -75.04 11.30
N ASP A 24 -38.88 -76.08 11.15
CA ASP A 24 -37.69 -76.08 10.31
C ASP A 24 -38.06 -75.97 8.81
N ALA A 25 -39.09 -76.68 8.35
CA ALA A 25 -39.54 -76.63 6.96
C ALA A 25 -40.22 -75.31 6.56
N LEU A 26 -40.93 -74.67 7.49
CA LEU A 26 -41.66 -73.42 7.25
C LEU A 26 -40.86 -72.15 7.61
N GLY A 27 -39.68 -72.30 8.25
CA GLY A 27 -38.86 -71.16 8.68
C GLY A 27 -39.50 -70.33 9.80
N ILE A 28 -40.42 -70.91 10.56
CA ILE A 28 -41.13 -70.22 11.66
C ILE A 28 -40.46 -70.49 13.00
N PRO A 29 -40.41 -69.50 13.92
CA PRO A 29 -39.76 -69.69 15.20
C PRO A 29 -40.53 -70.69 16.07
N TRP A 30 -39.84 -71.72 16.57
CA TRP A 30 -40.40 -72.66 17.54
C TRP A 30 -40.14 -72.17 18.96
N THR A 31 -41.22 -71.97 19.72
CA THR A 31 -41.17 -71.34 21.05
C THR A 31 -41.61 -72.32 22.14
N PHE A 32 -40.81 -72.40 23.20
CA PHE A 32 -41.15 -73.12 24.43
C PHE A 32 -41.66 -72.12 25.47
N SER A 33 -42.80 -72.44 26.07
CA SER A 33 -43.51 -71.50 26.95
C SER A 33 -43.36 -71.87 28.43
N GLN A 34 -43.45 -73.17 28.75
CA GLN A 34 -43.56 -73.66 30.11
C GLN A 34 -42.75 -74.95 30.29
N MET A 35 -42.25 -75.14 31.52
CA MET A 35 -41.70 -76.41 31.97
C MET A 35 -42.59 -76.98 33.08
N GLY A 36 -42.91 -78.25 32.94
CA GLY A 36 -43.63 -79.05 33.92
C GLY A 36 -42.69 -79.99 34.67
N VAL A 37 -42.98 -80.21 35.95
CA VAL A 37 -42.28 -81.16 36.81
C VAL A 37 -43.30 -82.07 37.50
N GLY A 38 -42.96 -83.35 37.63
CA GLY A 38 -43.82 -84.38 38.19
C GLY A 38 -43.07 -85.36 39.09
N ASP A 39 -43.83 -86.09 39.91
CA ASP A 39 -43.30 -87.14 40.80
C ASP A 39 -43.49 -88.56 40.22
N ALA A 40 -44.06 -88.66 39.02
CA ALA A 40 -44.32 -89.89 38.29
C ALA A 40 -45.01 -91.00 39.11
N ASN A 41 -45.88 -90.65 40.07
CA ASN A 41 -46.54 -91.60 40.99
C ASN A 41 -45.54 -92.50 41.75
N ASN A 42 -44.37 -91.96 42.14
CA ASN A 42 -43.27 -92.67 42.79
C ASN A 42 -42.63 -93.79 41.94
N THR A 43 -42.84 -93.77 40.63
CA THR A 43 -42.13 -94.64 39.69
C THR A 43 -40.94 -93.90 39.06
N ASP A 44 -40.02 -94.64 38.44
CA ASP A 44 -38.90 -94.09 37.67
C ASP A 44 -39.16 -94.28 36.17
N PRO A 45 -39.97 -93.41 35.54
CA PRO A 45 -40.38 -93.60 34.16
C PRO A 45 -39.22 -93.40 33.20
N LYS A 46 -39.13 -94.28 32.20
CA LYS A 46 -38.28 -94.03 31.04
C LYS A 46 -39.05 -93.13 30.07
N PRO A 47 -38.43 -92.02 29.58
CA PRO A 47 -39.08 -91.15 28.61
C PRO A 47 -39.52 -91.93 27.36
N ASP A 48 -40.78 -91.76 26.95
CA ASP A 48 -41.37 -92.42 25.78
C ASP A 48 -41.88 -91.37 24.77
N ARG A 49 -41.62 -91.63 23.49
CA ARG A 49 -42.00 -90.76 22.37
C ARG A 49 -43.52 -90.63 22.23
N ALA A 50 -44.29 -91.60 22.67
CA ALA A 50 -45.75 -91.57 22.60
C ALA A 50 -46.42 -90.73 23.71
N GLN A 51 -45.64 -90.18 24.67
CA GLN A 51 -46.20 -89.38 25.76
C GLN A 51 -46.80 -88.06 25.27
N THR A 52 -48.06 -87.82 25.62
CA THR A 52 -48.76 -86.55 25.37
C THR A 52 -48.92 -85.71 26.64
N LYS A 53 -48.65 -86.30 27.81
CA LYS A 53 -48.65 -85.65 29.14
C LYS A 53 -47.69 -86.37 30.08
N LEU A 54 -47.25 -85.67 31.12
CA LEU A 54 -46.52 -86.26 32.25
C LEU A 54 -47.43 -87.22 33.04
N ILE A 55 -46.85 -88.21 33.72
CA ILE A 55 -47.57 -89.27 34.44
C ILE A 55 -48.30 -88.69 35.65
N ASN A 56 -47.62 -87.85 36.44
CA ASN A 56 -48.20 -87.09 37.54
C ASN A 56 -47.52 -85.73 37.69
N GLU A 57 -47.94 -84.79 36.84
CA GLU A 57 -47.50 -83.39 36.91
C GLU A 57 -48.03 -82.72 38.19
N TRP A 58 -47.15 -82.11 38.98
CA TRP A 58 -47.56 -81.35 40.15
C TRP A 58 -47.27 -79.85 40.05
N ARG A 59 -46.45 -79.43 39.09
CA ARG A 59 -46.19 -78.01 38.82
C ARG A 59 -45.90 -77.80 37.34
N ARG A 60 -46.49 -76.73 36.80
CA ARG A 60 -46.16 -76.14 35.51
C ARG A 60 -45.94 -74.65 35.71
N ALA A 61 -44.86 -74.11 35.18
CA ALA A 61 -44.62 -72.67 35.19
C ALA A 61 -43.80 -72.22 33.98
N PRO A 62 -43.77 -70.91 33.68
CA PRO A 62 -42.96 -70.36 32.60
C PRO A 62 -41.46 -70.68 32.76
N LEU A 63 -40.75 -70.73 31.64
CA LEU A 63 -39.29 -70.85 31.62
C LEU A 63 -38.63 -69.56 32.11
N ASN A 64 -37.54 -69.68 32.87
CA ASN A 64 -36.73 -68.54 33.31
C ASN A 64 -35.63 -68.23 32.28
N GLN A 65 -35.05 -69.27 31.68
CA GLN A 65 -34.02 -69.13 30.67
C GLN A 65 -34.15 -70.23 29.63
N LEU A 66 -34.06 -69.84 28.37
CA LEU A 66 -33.90 -70.74 27.22
C LEU A 66 -32.66 -70.28 26.44
N SER A 67 -31.65 -71.14 26.35
CA SER A 67 -30.39 -70.83 25.67
C SER A 67 -29.84 -72.04 24.93
N ILE A 68 -28.99 -71.80 23.93
CA ILE A 68 -28.23 -72.85 23.24
C ILE A 68 -26.90 -73.05 23.99
N ASP A 69 -26.47 -74.29 24.17
CA ASP A 69 -25.19 -74.60 24.81
C ASP A 69 -24.01 -74.03 23.97
N PRO A 70 -23.16 -73.16 24.54
CA PRO A 70 -22.01 -72.59 23.83
C PRO A 70 -21.02 -73.64 23.29
N ALA A 71 -20.96 -74.83 23.90
CA ALA A 71 -20.05 -75.90 23.47
C ALA A 71 -20.65 -76.77 22.36
N ASN A 72 -21.98 -76.86 22.25
CA ASN A 72 -22.67 -77.71 21.27
C ASN A 72 -23.96 -77.04 20.79
N PRO A 73 -23.97 -76.45 19.57
CA PRO A 73 -25.13 -75.74 19.04
C PRO A 73 -26.41 -76.59 18.86
N SER A 74 -26.31 -77.92 18.92
CA SER A 74 -27.43 -78.87 18.83
C SER A 74 -28.12 -79.15 20.18
N ILE A 75 -27.65 -78.55 21.28
CA ILE A 75 -28.23 -78.72 22.62
C ILE A 75 -28.97 -77.45 23.03
N ILE A 76 -30.26 -77.61 23.31
CA ILE A 76 -31.08 -76.59 23.95
C ILE A 76 -31.05 -76.82 25.46
N VAL A 77 -30.75 -75.76 26.20
CA VAL A 77 -30.78 -75.73 27.65
C VAL A 77 -32.00 -74.91 28.06
N ALA A 78 -33.02 -75.60 28.57
CA ALA A 78 -34.20 -74.98 29.18
C ALA A 78 -34.06 -75.02 30.70
N GLU A 79 -34.24 -73.88 31.36
CA GLU A 79 -34.15 -73.75 32.81
C GLU A 79 -35.42 -73.15 33.41
N GLN A 80 -35.81 -73.75 34.54
CA GLN A 80 -36.87 -73.25 35.39
C GLN A 80 -36.37 -73.21 36.83
N VAL A 81 -36.57 -72.07 37.48
CA VAL A 81 -36.29 -71.91 38.92
C VAL A 81 -37.57 -72.19 39.69
N ILE A 82 -37.49 -73.11 40.67
CA ILE A 82 -38.56 -73.37 41.62
C ILE A 82 -38.25 -72.60 42.91
N PRO A 83 -39.02 -71.54 43.24
CA PRO A 83 -38.82 -70.76 44.46
C PRO A 83 -38.97 -71.61 45.73
N ALA A 84 -38.47 -71.09 46.85
CA ALA A 84 -38.55 -71.76 48.16
C ALA A 84 -40.00 -72.00 48.65
N GLU A 85 -40.95 -71.19 48.17
CA GLU A 85 -42.37 -71.22 48.57
C GLU A 85 -43.16 -72.39 47.94
N VAL A 86 -42.62 -73.06 46.93
CA VAL A 86 -43.30 -74.15 46.23
C VAL A 86 -42.44 -75.43 46.24
N GLY A 87 -43.04 -76.55 46.62
CA GLY A 87 -42.32 -77.79 46.93
C GLY A 87 -43.15 -78.78 47.77
N GLY A 88 -42.48 -79.61 48.55
CA GLY A 88 -43.07 -80.70 49.35
C GLY A 88 -43.31 -81.99 48.56
N LYS A 89 -42.76 -82.10 47.34
CA LYS A 89 -42.94 -83.24 46.44
C LYS A 89 -41.61 -83.64 45.79
N TRP A 90 -41.54 -84.88 45.32
CA TRP A 90 -40.41 -85.40 44.56
C TRP A 90 -40.47 -84.90 43.11
N ILE A 91 -39.30 -84.76 42.48
CA ILE A 91 -39.14 -84.49 41.06
C ILE A 91 -38.47 -85.72 40.45
N ARG A 92 -39.15 -86.35 39.50
CA ARG A 92 -38.70 -87.57 38.78
C ARG A 92 -38.90 -87.47 37.27
N GLU A 93 -39.86 -86.67 36.83
CA GLU A 93 -40.12 -86.38 35.42
C GLU A 93 -40.14 -84.87 35.18
N VAL A 94 -39.64 -84.46 34.02
CA VAL A 94 -39.61 -83.08 33.55
C VAL A 94 -40.16 -83.06 32.12
N GLY A 95 -41.06 -82.11 31.84
CA GLY A 95 -41.67 -81.93 30.53
C GLY A 95 -41.50 -80.50 30.04
N LEU A 96 -41.29 -80.34 28.74
CA LEU A 96 -41.23 -79.05 28.07
C LEU A 96 -42.49 -78.87 27.20
N TYR A 97 -43.13 -77.71 27.34
CA TYR A 97 -44.37 -77.36 26.63
C TYR A 97 -44.13 -76.21 25.67
N ASP A 98 -44.75 -76.28 24.49
CA ASP A 98 -44.73 -75.21 23.51
C ASP A 98 -45.78 -74.12 23.80
N ALA A 99 -45.85 -73.07 22.97
CA ALA A 99 -46.85 -72.01 23.10
C ALA A 99 -48.31 -72.48 22.90
N ALA A 100 -48.54 -73.62 22.25
CA ALA A 100 -49.87 -74.22 22.11
C ALA A 100 -50.27 -75.08 23.31
N GLY A 101 -49.36 -75.31 24.27
CA GLY A 101 -49.57 -76.09 25.47
C GLY A 101 -49.32 -77.60 25.29
N ASP A 102 -48.79 -78.01 24.13
CA ASP A 102 -48.51 -79.41 23.82
C ASP A 102 -47.18 -79.88 24.43
N LEU A 103 -47.13 -81.12 24.93
CA LEU A 103 -45.91 -81.71 25.48
C LEU A 103 -44.97 -82.09 24.34
N VAL A 104 -43.88 -81.33 24.17
CA VAL A 104 -42.96 -81.47 23.03
C VAL A 104 -41.67 -82.19 23.39
N ALA A 105 -41.24 -82.15 24.65
CA ALA A 105 -40.10 -82.91 25.11
C ALA A 105 -40.33 -83.45 26.52
N VAL A 106 -39.77 -84.61 26.81
CA VAL A 106 -39.84 -85.27 28.11
C VAL A 106 -38.45 -85.75 28.53
N ALA A 107 -38.11 -85.56 29.79
CA ALA A 107 -36.88 -86.02 30.41
C ALA A 107 -37.16 -86.74 31.72
N ASN A 108 -36.35 -87.76 32.01
CA ASN A 108 -36.26 -88.30 33.36
C ASN A 108 -35.16 -87.59 34.13
N CYS A 109 -35.33 -87.47 35.44
CA CYS A 109 -34.31 -86.91 36.32
C CYS A 109 -34.10 -87.83 37.53
N PRO A 110 -32.90 -87.81 38.15
CA PRO A 110 -32.68 -88.54 39.38
C PRO A 110 -33.67 -88.06 40.45
N PRO A 111 -34.20 -88.97 41.28
CA PRO A 111 -35.18 -88.60 42.31
C PRO A 111 -34.64 -87.49 43.22
N SER A 112 -35.23 -86.30 43.09
CA SER A 112 -34.83 -85.12 43.86
C SER A 112 -36.00 -84.62 44.68
N TYR A 113 -35.84 -84.52 45.99
CA TYR A 113 -36.86 -83.94 46.86
C TYR A 113 -36.72 -82.42 46.94
N LYS A 114 -37.79 -81.69 46.61
CA LYS A 114 -37.85 -80.23 46.71
C LYS A 114 -38.57 -79.83 48.00
N PRO A 115 -37.87 -79.53 49.11
CA PRO A 115 -38.52 -79.14 50.36
C PRO A 115 -39.26 -77.81 50.26
N LEU A 116 -40.33 -77.66 51.06
CA LEU A 116 -41.05 -76.41 51.25
C LEU A 116 -40.41 -75.58 52.36
N LEU A 117 -40.56 -74.25 52.31
CA LEU A 117 -40.11 -73.34 53.38
C LEU A 117 -40.68 -73.72 54.76
N SER A 118 -41.93 -74.23 54.83
CA SER A 118 -42.56 -74.67 56.07
C SER A 118 -41.96 -75.94 56.69
N GLN A 119 -41.15 -76.70 55.93
CA GLN A 119 -40.45 -77.89 56.40
C GLN A 119 -39.04 -77.58 56.94
N GLY A 120 -38.72 -76.31 57.18
CA GLY A 120 -37.46 -75.87 57.80
C GLY A 120 -36.24 -75.85 56.86
N SER A 121 -36.41 -76.11 55.56
CA SER A 121 -35.33 -76.07 54.57
C SER A 121 -35.82 -75.55 53.21
N GLY A 122 -36.31 -74.31 53.17
CA GLY A 122 -36.73 -73.67 51.91
C GLY A 122 -35.54 -73.45 50.99
N ARG A 123 -35.29 -74.37 50.04
CA ARG A 123 -34.25 -74.23 49.02
C ARG A 123 -34.87 -73.77 47.71
N THR A 124 -34.29 -72.77 47.06
CA THR A 124 -34.53 -72.51 45.65
C THR A 124 -33.80 -73.56 44.83
N GLN A 125 -34.50 -74.24 43.93
CA GLN A 125 -33.92 -75.30 43.09
C GLN A 125 -34.11 -74.95 41.62
N THR A 126 -33.02 -74.91 40.87
CA THR A 126 -33.05 -74.76 39.42
C THR A 126 -33.13 -76.14 38.78
N VAL A 127 -34.16 -76.36 37.97
CA VAL A 127 -34.32 -77.54 37.12
C VAL A 127 -33.83 -77.16 35.73
N ARG A 128 -32.84 -77.90 35.24
CA ARG A 128 -32.24 -77.71 33.92
C ARG A 128 -32.50 -78.95 33.07
N MET A 129 -33.09 -78.76 31.91
CA MET A 129 -33.31 -79.80 30.90
C MET A 129 -32.41 -79.52 29.69
N ASN A 130 -31.52 -80.47 29.40
CA ASN A 130 -30.66 -80.43 28.22
C ASN A 130 -31.26 -81.34 27.14
N LEU A 131 -31.78 -80.75 26.08
CA LEU A 131 -32.43 -81.45 24.98
C LEU A 131 -31.58 -81.37 23.72
N ILE A 132 -31.35 -82.51 23.07
CA ILE A 132 -30.68 -82.57 21.77
C ILE A 132 -31.72 -82.46 20.67
N VAL A 133 -31.50 -81.56 19.70
CA VAL A 133 -32.39 -81.35 18.55
C VAL A 133 -31.60 -81.40 17.24
N GLY A 134 -32.29 -81.78 16.15
CA GLY A 134 -31.68 -81.87 14.81
C GLY A 134 -31.20 -80.54 14.20
N GLY A 135 -31.72 -79.41 14.69
CA GLY A 135 -31.32 -78.05 14.31
C GLY A 135 -31.86 -77.00 15.28
N THR A 136 -31.11 -75.92 15.51
CA THR A 136 -31.45 -74.84 16.46
C THR A 136 -31.66 -73.48 15.78
N ALA A 137 -31.69 -73.45 14.46
CA ALA A 137 -31.69 -72.22 13.66
C ALA A 137 -32.94 -71.34 13.87
N ASN A 138 -34.08 -71.93 14.19
CA ASN A 138 -35.37 -71.23 14.28
C ASN A 138 -35.93 -71.22 15.71
N ILE A 139 -35.09 -71.12 16.74
CA ILE A 139 -35.57 -71.11 18.14
C ILE A 139 -35.51 -69.69 18.69
N GLU A 140 -36.64 -69.19 19.21
CA GLU A 140 -36.69 -67.89 19.87
C GLU A 140 -36.19 -68.00 21.31
N LEU A 141 -35.02 -67.44 21.60
CA LEU A 141 -34.44 -67.44 22.94
C LEU A 141 -35.19 -66.46 23.84
N LYS A 142 -35.72 -66.95 24.96
CA LYS A 142 -36.34 -66.11 26.00
C LYS A 142 -35.44 -66.03 27.23
N ILE A 143 -35.13 -64.80 27.61
CA ILE A 143 -34.46 -64.45 28.87
C ILE A 143 -35.36 -63.48 29.60
N ASP A 144 -35.84 -63.85 30.79
CA ASP A 144 -36.51 -62.92 31.70
C ASP A 144 -35.45 -62.20 32.55
N PRO A 145 -35.23 -60.87 32.37
CA PRO A 145 -34.15 -60.15 33.05
C PRO A 145 -34.43 -59.85 34.53
N SER A 146 -35.57 -60.25 35.10
CA SER A 146 -35.93 -59.91 36.49
C SER A 146 -35.22 -60.73 37.57
N VAL A 147 -34.49 -61.80 37.23
CA VAL A 147 -33.85 -62.72 38.23
C VAL A 147 -32.42 -63.14 37.87
N VAL A 148 -31.65 -62.35 37.11
CA VAL A 148 -30.28 -62.74 36.70
C VAL A 148 -29.21 -61.99 37.50
N LEU A 149 -28.42 -62.73 38.31
CA LEU A 149 -27.19 -62.23 38.94
C LEU A 149 -26.10 -62.04 37.87
N ALA A 150 -25.53 -60.84 37.74
CA ALA A 150 -24.37 -60.62 36.88
C ALA A 150 -23.13 -61.34 37.43
N THR A 151 -22.45 -62.11 36.59
CA THR A 151 -21.17 -62.71 36.96
C THR A 151 -20.10 -61.62 37.07
N ARG A 152 -19.10 -61.80 37.95
CA ARG A 152 -17.99 -60.86 38.11
C ARG A 152 -17.28 -60.55 36.78
N ALA A 153 -17.09 -61.57 35.93
CA ALA A 153 -16.48 -61.42 34.62
C ALA A 153 -17.27 -60.48 33.69
N TYR A 154 -18.60 -60.46 33.78
CA TYR A 154 -19.45 -59.54 33.01
C TYR A 154 -19.26 -58.08 33.45
N VAL A 155 -19.02 -57.84 34.74
CA VAL A 155 -18.77 -56.50 35.30
C VAL A 155 -17.38 -56.02 34.90
N ASP A 156 -16.36 -56.85 35.05
CA ASP A 156 -14.97 -56.48 34.71
C ASP A 156 -14.79 -56.18 33.20
N GLN A 157 -15.53 -56.86 32.31
CA GLN A 157 -15.55 -56.52 30.88
C GLN A 157 -16.26 -55.19 30.55
N ARG A 158 -17.14 -54.71 31.43
CA ARG A 158 -17.96 -53.50 31.21
C ARG A 158 -17.41 -52.26 31.90
N VAL A 159 -16.48 -52.39 32.85
CA VAL A 159 -15.90 -51.27 33.60
C VAL A 159 -14.55 -50.87 32.98
N THR A 160 -14.55 -49.82 32.16
CA THR A 160 -13.33 -49.22 31.63
C THR A 160 -12.60 -48.42 32.73
N PRO A 161 -11.29 -48.62 32.94
CA PRO A 161 -10.53 -47.83 33.91
C PRO A 161 -10.43 -46.35 33.50
N LEU A 162 -10.45 -45.46 34.50
CA LEU A 162 -10.30 -44.02 34.29
C LEU A 162 -8.82 -43.63 34.18
N ALA A 163 -8.50 -42.76 33.24
CA ALA A 163 -7.15 -42.27 33.02
C ALA A 163 -6.63 -41.45 34.23
N THR A 164 -5.38 -41.68 34.59
CA THR A 164 -4.62 -40.81 35.51
C THR A 164 -4.22 -39.49 34.82
N GLN A 165 -3.76 -38.51 35.58
CA GLN A 165 -3.27 -37.24 35.03
C GLN A 165 -2.11 -37.44 34.05
N VAL A 166 -1.14 -38.27 34.42
CA VAL A 166 0.05 -38.54 33.60
C VAL A 166 -0.36 -39.18 32.26
N GLN A 167 -1.26 -40.16 32.31
CA GLN A 167 -1.78 -40.80 31.09
C GLN A 167 -2.54 -39.81 30.20
N ALA A 168 -3.36 -38.94 30.78
CA ALA A 168 -4.10 -37.93 30.03
C ALA A 168 -3.19 -36.88 29.36
N GLU A 169 -2.11 -36.47 30.01
CA GLU A 169 -1.15 -35.50 29.49
C GLU A 169 -0.20 -36.10 28.44
N ALA A 170 0.09 -37.41 28.53
CA ALA A 170 0.88 -38.15 27.55
C ALA A 170 0.08 -38.41 26.26
N GLY A 171 -1.19 -38.82 26.39
CA GLY A 171 -2.09 -39.03 25.25
C GLY A 171 -1.78 -40.26 24.40
N GLU A 172 -1.13 -41.27 24.96
CA GLU A 172 -0.64 -42.47 24.24
C GLU A 172 -1.61 -43.67 24.31
N ASP A 173 -2.53 -43.69 25.28
CA ASP A 173 -3.42 -44.81 25.57
C ASP A 173 -4.85 -44.53 25.08
N ASN A 174 -5.40 -45.41 24.24
CA ASN A 174 -6.75 -45.32 23.68
C ASN A 174 -7.78 -46.23 24.39
N THR A 175 -7.37 -46.95 25.43
CA THR A 175 -8.21 -47.94 26.14
C THR A 175 -8.80 -47.42 27.45
N VAL A 176 -8.29 -46.30 27.96
CA VAL A 176 -8.73 -45.67 29.21
C VAL A 176 -9.70 -44.52 28.96
N ALA A 177 -10.72 -44.39 29.80
CA ALA A 177 -11.69 -43.30 29.68
C ALA A 177 -11.18 -42.03 30.37
N MET A 178 -11.31 -40.86 29.71
CA MET A 178 -10.97 -39.56 30.31
C MET A 178 -12.17 -38.96 31.05
N THR A 179 -11.90 -38.35 32.21
CA THR A 179 -12.89 -37.49 32.89
C THR A 179 -12.78 -36.04 32.38
N PRO A 180 -13.82 -35.19 32.55
CA PRO A 180 -13.77 -33.79 32.13
C PRO A 180 -12.58 -33.00 32.70
N LEU A 181 -12.20 -33.29 33.95
CA LEU A 181 -11.04 -32.67 34.59
C LEU A 181 -9.73 -33.03 33.88
N ARG A 182 -9.56 -34.29 33.47
CA ARG A 182 -8.35 -34.77 32.79
C ARG A 182 -8.23 -34.20 31.39
N VAL A 183 -9.35 -34.05 30.68
CA VAL A 183 -9.39 -33.35 29.38
C VAL A 183 -8.93 -31.90 29.54
N PHE A 184 -9.46 -31.17 30.53
CA PHE A 184 -9.09 -29.77 30.75
C PHE A 184 -7.60 -29.61 31.11
N GLN A 185 -7.07 -30.48 31.98
CA GLN A 185 -5.65 -30.47 32.37
C GLN A 185 -4.71 -30.78 31.19
N ALA A 186 -5.05 -31.79 30.37
CA ALA A 186 -4.26 -32.14 29.19
C ALA A 186 -4.24 -31.00 28.16
N ILE A 187 -5.39 -30.35 27.91
CA ILE A 187 -5.48 -29.17 27.04
C ILE A 187 -4.66 -28.01 27.61
N ALA A 188 -4.81 -27.69 28.90
CA ALA A 188 -4.11 -26.57 29.53
C ALA A 188 -2.58 -26.74 29.49
N LYS A 189 -2.06 -27.97 29.66
CA LYS A 189 -0.63 -28.25 29.56
C LYS A 189 -0.08 -28.05 28.14
N LYS A 190 -0.88 -28.35 27.12
CA LYS A 190 -0.49 -28.19 25.71
C LYS A 190 -0.72 -26.77 25.18
N LEU A 191 -1.54 -25.96 25.88
CA LEU A 191 -1.84 -24.58 25.53
C LEU A 191 -0.68 -23.66 25.93
N VAL A 192 0.35 -23.59 25.08
CA VAL A 192 1.51 -22.71 25.28
C VAL A 192 1.30 -21.35 24.62
N GLN A 193 1.91 -20.30 25.18
CA GLN A 193 1.94 -18.97 24.58
C GLN A 193 2.72 -19.00 23.25
N ALA A 194 2.14 -18.43 22.18
CA ALA A 194 2.82 -18.32 20.90
C ALA A 194 4.04 -17.37 21.00
N THR A 195 5.11 -17.73 20.30
CA THR A 195 6.33 -16.92 20.12
C THR A 195 6.79 -17.01 18.67
N GLU A 196 7.81 -16.25 18.26
CA GLU A 196 8.37 -16.34 16.90
C GLU A 196 8.92 -17.73 16.54
N LEU A 197 9.25 -18.57 17.53
CA LEU A 197 9.85 -19.90 17.34
C LEU A 197 8.88 -21.06 17.60
N LEU A 198 7.88 -20.85 18.46
CA LEU A 198 6.98 -21.90 18.93
C LEU A 198 5.53 -21.55 18.56
N LEU A 199 4.87 -22.49 17.88
CA LEU A 199 3.43 -22.43 17.66
C LEU A 199 2.70 -22.52 19.01
N GLY A 200 1.69 -21.66 19.19
CA GLY A 200 0.92 -21.59 20.42
C GLY A 200 -0.35 -20.74 20.25
N VAL A 201 -0.94 -20.33 21.37
CA VAL A 201 -2.06 -19.38 21.39
C VAL A 201 -1.59 -18.00 21.79
N ALA A 202 -2.22 -16.95 21.27
CA ALA A 202 -1.96 -15.57 21.65
C ALA A 202 -3.27 -14.82 21.83
N LYS A 203 -3.27 -13.86 22.77
CA LYS A 203 -4.42 -12.98 22.99
C LYS A 203 -4.52 -11.95 21.87
N ILE A 204 -5.72 -11.43 21.64
CA ILE A 204 -5.91 -10.31 20.72
C ILE A 204 -5.56 -9.00 21.44
N ALA A 205 -4.66 -8.20 20.86
CA ALA A 205 -4.22 -6.92 21.41
C ALA A 205 -5.38 -5.92 21.60
N THR A 206 -5.31 -5.00 22.57
CA THR A 206 -6.26 -3.87 22.67
C THR A 206 -5.86 -2.73 21.71
N GLN A 207 -6.71 -1.71 21.52
CA GLN A 207 -6.34 -0.61 20.63
C GLN A 207 -5.19 0.24 21.20
N GLU A 208 -5.12 0.35 22.52
CA GLU A 208 -4.08 1.06 23.25
C GLU A 208 -2.74 0.35 23.07
N ALA A 209 -2.72 -0.98 23.25
CA ALA A 209 -1.51 -1.80 23.06
C ALA A 209 -0.98 -1.71 21.61
N VAL A 210 -1.88 -1.76 20.61
CA VAL A 210 -1.50 -1.61 19.19
C VAL A 210 -0.95 -0.22 18.90
N SER A 211 -1.46 0.83 19.56
CA SER A 211 -0.97 2.19 19.38
C SER A 211 0.40 2.41 20.06
N ALA A 212 0.64 1.76 21.20
CA ALA A 212 1.92 1.79 21.91
C ALA A 212 3.01 1.01 21.17
N GLY A 213 2.68 -0.17 20.64
CA GLY A 213 3.60 -0.98 19.84
C GLY A 213 4.73 -1.65 20.64
N GLU A 214 4.49 -1.95 21.93
CA GLU A 214 5.50 -2.51 22.84
C GLU A 214 5.31 -4.02 23.12
N ASP A 215 4.12 -4.58 22.87
CA ASP A 215 3.76 -5.96 23.20
C ASP A 215 3.90 -6.90 22.00
N ASP A 216 4.80 -7.87 22.11
CA ASP A 216 5.10 -8.89 21.09
C ASP A 216 4.32 -10.21 21.30
N THR A 217 3.51 -10.30 22.37
CA THR A 217 2.81 -11.53 22.74
C THR A 217 1.37 -11.62 22.22
N THR A 218 0.90 -10.58 21.52
CA THR A 218 -0.50 -10.44 21.10
C THR A 218 -0.69 -10.27 19.59
N ILE A 219 -1.86 -10.70 19.10
CA ILE A 219 -2.22 -10.62 17.68
C ILE A 219 -3.04 -9.35 17.41
N VAL A 220 -2.71 -8.65 16.32
CA VAL A 220 -3.44 -7.46 15.84
C VAL A 220 -4.54 -7.88 14.84
N THR A 221 -5.76 -7.36 15.01
CA THR A 221 -6.84 -7.58 14.03
C THR A 221 -6.86 -6.50 12.95
N PRO A 222 -7.46 -6.76 11.77
CA PRO A 222 -7.57 -5.76 10.70
C PRO A 222 -8.22 -4.44 11.16
N LYS A 223 -9.23 -4.51 12.04
CA LYS A 223 -9.89 -3.32 12.61
C LYS A 223 -8.94 -2.46 13.42
N LYS A 224 -8.09 -3.09 14.23
CA LYS A 224 -7.13 -2.39 15.12
C LYS A 224 -5.93 -1.86 14.36
N LEU A 225 -5.55 -2.51 13.25
CA LEU A 225 -4.53 -2.04 12.32
C LEU A 225 -5.01 -0.85 11.47
N ALA A 226 -6.30 -0.79 11.11
CA ALA A 226 -6.83 0.28 10.28
C ALA A 226 -6.73 1.67 10.93
N VAL A 227 -6.81 1.77 12.27
CA VAL A 227 -6.73 3.04 13.02
C VAL A 227 -5.36 3.73 12.87
N PRO A 228 -4.22 3.10 13.25
CA PRO A 228 -2.91 3.73 13.10
C PRO A 228 -2.56 3.98 11.63
N LEU A 229 -3.02 3.14 10.69
CA LEU A 229 -2.82 3.36 9.25
C LEU A 229 -3.54 4.64 8.77
N LYS A 230 -4.79 4.86 9.18
CA LYS A 230 -5.52 6.11 8.86
C LYS A 230 -4.87 7.34 9.49
N ALA A 231 -4.30 7.21 10.68
CA ALA A 231 -3.63 8.31 11.36
C ALA A 231 -2.29 8.68 10.71
N LYS A 232 -1.49 7.69 10.28
CA LYS A 232 -0.15 7.92 9.71
C LYS A 232 -0.16 8.14 8.18
N ALA A 233 -1.18 7.68 7.49
CA ALA A 233 -1.34 7.85 6.04
C ALA A 233 -2.82 8.08 5.68
N PRO A 234 -3.35 9.29 5.92
CA PRO A 234 -4.66 9.65 5.38
C PRO A 234 -4.61 9.54 3.85
N LEU A 235 -5.30 8.56 3.26
CA LEU A 235 -5.26 8.34 1.80
C LEU A 235 -5.87 9.51 1.02
N ASP A 236 -6.87 10.18 1.60
CA ASP A 236 -7.65 11.20 0.89
C ASP A 236 -7.04 12.61 0.98
N SER A 237 -6.19 12.88 1.98
CA SER A 237 -5.50 14.18 2.14
C SER A 237 -4.40 14.10 3.22
N PRO A 238 -3.20 13.59 2.88
CA PRO A 238 -2.12 13.48 3.84
C PRO A 238 -1.52 14.87 4.16
N VAL A 239 -1.34 15.17 5.45
CA VAL A 239 -0.49 16.28 5.88
C VAL A 239 0.95 15.77 5.96
N PHE A 240 1.81 16.22 5.05
CA PHE A 240 3.22 15.84 5.07
C PHE A 240 3.96 16.63 6.17
N THR A 241 4.44 15.93 7.20
CA THR A 241 5.28 16.51 8.26
C THR A 241 6.76 16.17 8.04
N GLY A 242 7.67 17.00 8.57
CA GLY A 242 9.12 16.80 8.42
C GLY A 242 9.67 17.27 7.06
N SER A 243 10.54 16.46 6.44
CA SER A 243 11.18 16.73 5.14
C SER A 243 10.79 15.69 4.08
N PRO A 244 9.54 15.74 3.56
CA PRO A 244 9.04 14.77 2.59
C PRO A 244 9.84 14.85 1.28
N ARG A 245 10.17 13.70 0.69
CA ARG A 245 10.83 13.59 -0.61
C ARG A 245 9.78 13.27 -1.66
N ALA A 246 9.72 14.05 -2.75
CA ALA A 246 8.91 13.75 -3.92
C ALA A 246 9.81 13.51 -5.15
N PRO A 247 9.38 12.68 -6.12
CA PRO A 247 10.10 12.55 -7.38
C PRO A 247 10.29 13.91 -8.04
N LYS A 248 11.48 14.16 -8.59
CA LYS A 248 11.73 15.36 -9.39
C LYS A 248 10.87 15.28 -10.65
N ALA A 249 9.84 16.12 -10.73
CA ALA A 249 9.00 16.22 -11.92
C ALA A 249 9.87 16.60 -13.13
N ALA A 250 9.57 16.01 -14.29
CA ALA A 250 10.15 16.44 -15.55
C ALA A 250 9.76 17.90 -15.82
N GLN A 251 10.65 18.63 -16.48
CA GLN A 251 10.34 20.00 -16.89
C GLN A 251 9.09 19.98 -17.79
N PHE A 252 8.08 20.81 -17.50
CA PHE A 252 6.78 20.85 -18.19
C PHE A 252 5.86 19.64 -18.00
N ALA A 253 6.02 18.86 -16.93
CA ALA A 253 5.05 17.83 -16.59
C ALA A 253 3.64 18.44 -16.36
N ALA A 254 2.61 17.79 -16.92
CA ALA A 254 1.20 18.19 -16.77
C ALA A 254 0.45 17.22 -15.85
N GLY A 255 -0.63 17.71 -15.21
CA GLY A 255 -1.49 16.92 -14.31
C GLY A 255 -1.29 17.19 -12.82
N ASN A 256 -1.92 16.38 -11.97
CA ASN A 256 -2.00 16.61 -10.52
C ASN A 256 -0.81 16.01 -9.75
N GLN A 257 0.42 16.45 -10.06
CA GLN A 257 1.63 15.95 -9.39
C GLN A 257 2.06 16.83 -8.21
N ILE A 258 2.66 16.22 -7.18
CA ILE A 258 3.34 16.94 -6.09
C ILE A 258 4.67 17.47 -6.64
N ILE A 259 4.90 18.78 -6.53
CA ILE A 259 6.10 19.47 -7.04
C ILE A 259 7.15 19.62 -5.93
N THR A 260 8.43 19.37 -6.24
CA THR A 260 9.55 19.65 -5.31
C THR A 260 9.94 21.13 -5.34
N ALA A 261 10.52 21.64 -4.25
CA ALA A 261 11.07 23.00 -4.22
C ALA A 261 12.11 23.23 -5.33
N GLU A 262 12.91 22.21 -5.66
CA GLU A 262 13.88 22.24 -6.76
C GLU A 262 13.21 22.39 -8.15
N ALA A 263 12.08 21.71 -8.37
CA ALA A 263 11.30 21.84 -9.61
C ALA A 263 10.67 23.23 -9.73
N LEU A 264 10.18 23.82 -8.62
CA LEU A 264 9.64 25.18 -8.60
C LEU A 264 10.72 26.24 -8.92
N MET A 265 11.92 26.11 -8.35
CA MET A 265 13.04 27.00 -8.66
C MET A 265 13.47 26.91 -10.14
N THR A 266 13.30 25.73 -10.75
CA THR A 266 13.59 25.54 -12.19
C THR A 266 12.50 26.13 -13.09
N ALA A 267 11.25 26.23 -12.61
CA ALA A 267 10.09 26.69 -13.38
C ALA A 267 9.99 28.23 -13.55
N GLY A 268 11.02 29.00 -13.14
CA GLY A 268 11.13 30.42 -13.50
C GLY A 268 10.33 31.40 -12.63
N VAL A 269 9.87 30.99 -11.45
CA VAL A 269 9.09 31.88 -10.56
C VAL A 269 10.00 32.78 -9.70
N GLN A 270 11.27 32.40 -9.47
CA GLN A 270 12.16 33.11 -8.55
C GLN A 270 13.62 33.07 -9.03
N TYR A 271 14.35 34.16 -8.80
CA TYR A 271 15.81 34.22 -8.98
C TYR A 271 16.51 33.65 -7.74
N LYS A 272 17.67 33.01 -7.93
CA LYS A 272 18.44 32.39 -6.83
C LYS A 272 18.99 33.41 -5.82
N ASP A 273 19.46 34.55 -6.33
CA ASP A 273 20.12 35.61 -5.55
C ASP A 273 20.30 36.87 -6.43
N ILE A 274 20.73 37.97 -5.81
CA ILE A 274 20.93 39.28 -6.43
C ILE A 274 22.38 39.77 -6.18
N PRO A 275 23.39 39.17 -6.85
CA PRO A 275 24.78 39.56 -6.64
C PRO A 275 25.10 40.94 -7.22
N THR A 276 25.95 41.72 -6.52
CA THR A 276 26.49 42.98 -7.02
C THR A 276 27.89 42.79 -7.64
N ARG A 277 28.22 43.60 -8.64
CA ARG A 277 29.53 43.65 -9.31
C ARG A 277 29.93 45.10 -9.52
N ASP A 278 30.99 45.55 -8.88
CA ASP A 278 31.56 46.87 -9.20
C ASP A 278 32.27 46.81 -10.56
N VAL A 279 31.83 47.65 -11.49
CA VAL A 279 32.34 47.71 -12.86
C VAL A 279 33.10 49.02 -13.15
N SER A 280 33.41 49.84 -12.15
CA SER A 280 34.02 51.16 -12.34
C SER A 280 35.36 51.12 -13.10
N GLY A 281 35.32 51.32 -14.41
CA GLY A 281 36.51 51.29 -15.28
C GLY A 281 37.15 49.90 -15.46
N VAL A 282 36.47 48.82 -15.03
CA VAL A 282 37.02 47.46 -15.07
C VAL A 282 36.25 46.54 -16.01
N ASN A 283 36.89 45.43 -16.37
CA ASN A 283 36.27 44.34 -17.11
C ASN A 283 35.90 43.21 -16.13
N VAL A 284 34.61 42.93 -15.99
CA VAL A 284 34.08 41.84 -15.14
C VAL A 284 33.67 40.67 -16.02
N GLN A 285 34.11 39.46 -15.67
CA GLN A 285 33.68 38.23 -16.33
C GLN A 285 32.65 37.52 -15.44
N LEU A 286 31.47 37.25 -16.01
CA LEU A 286 30.44 36.43 -15.36
C LEU A 286 30.73 34.95 -15.56
N SER A 287 30.25 34.13 -14.64
CA SER A 287 30.45 32.68 -14.64
C SER A 287 29.12 31.94 -14.74
N VAL A 288 29.19 30.62 -14.92
CA VAL A 288 28.00 29.74 -14.86
C VAL A 288 27.24 29.84 -13.52
N ALA A 289 27.89 30.32 -12.46
CA ALA A 289 27.25 30.53 -11.16
C ALA A 289 26.30 31.75 -11.13
N ASP A 290 26.38 32.64 -12.12
CA ASP A 290 25.51 33.81 -12.27
C ASP A 290 24.21 33.49 -13.05
N VAL A 291 24.11 32.28 -13.61
CA VAL A 291 22.90 31.76 -14.28
C VAL A 291 21.76 31.57 -13.27
N GLY A 292 20.57 32.04 -13.63
CA GLY A 292 19.38 32.03 -12.77
C GLY A 292 19.37 33.13 -11.69
N ARG A 293 20.20 34.17 -11.83
CA ARG A 293 20.29 35.32 -10.89
C ARG A 293 20.03 36.65 -11.59
N VAL A 294 19.85 37.70 -10.78
CA VAL A 294 19.86 39.11 -11.23
C VAL A 294 21.16 39.76 -10.80
N VAL A 295 22.08 40.00 -11.74
CA VAL A 295 23.36 40.65 -11.45
C VAL A 295 23.19 42.17 -11.49
N LEU A 296 23.51 42.85 -10.39
CA LEU A 296 23.55 44.31 -10.35
C LEU A 296 24.96 44.80 -10.66
N LEU A 297 25.07 45.64 -11.69
CA LEU A 297 26.30 46.36 -11.99
C LEU A 297 26.32 47.64 -11.16
N THR A 298 27.27 47.73 -10.23
CA THR A 298 27.40 48.85 -9.28
C THR A 298 28.72 49.61 -9.54
N GLY A 299 28.95 50.68 -8.79
CA GLY A 299 30.18 51.48 -8.89
C GLY A 299 29.96 52.93 -9.30
N SER A 300 31.03 53.74 -9.25
CA SER A 300 31.02 55.16 -9.63
C SER A 300 31.23 55.39 -11.14
N GLY A 301 31.72 54.38 -11.87
CA GLY A 301 31.98 54.43 -13.31
C GLY A 301 31.23 53.37 -14.11
N GLY A 302 31.31 53.46 -15.43
CA GLY A 302 30.90 52.39 -16.34
C GLY A 302 32.05 51.41 -16.60
N GLY A 303 31.74 50.16 -16.95
CA GLY A 303 32.74 49.14 -17.29
C GLY A 303 32.25 48.17 -18.36
N THR A 304 33.02 47.10 -18.55
CA THR A 304 32.64 46.01 -19.48
C THR A 304 32.28 44.76 -18.71
N VAL A 305 31.19 44.11 -19.06
CA VAL A 305 30.77 42.82 -18.51
C VAL A 305 30.77 41.78 -19.61
N THR A 306 31.43 40.66 -19.35
CA THR A 306 31.52 39.53 -20.27
C THR A 306 30.59 38.43 -19.78
N LEU A 307 29.65 37.99 -20.61
CA LEU A 307 28.80 36.83 -20.34
C LEU A 307 29.65 35.55 -20.22
N PRO A 308 29.20 34.51 -19.50
CA PRO A 308 29.89 33.22 -19.52
C PRO A 308 29.81 32.59 -20.91
N LYS A 309 30.70 31.65 -21.19
CA LYS A 309 30.73 30.95 -22.47
C LYS A 309 29.39 30.23 -22.71
N ALA A 310 28.78 30.42 -23.87
CA ALA A 310 27.45 29.89 -24.21
C ALA A 310 27.40 28.36 -24.11
N SER A 311 28.50 27.67 -24.47
CA SER A 311 28.61 26.21 -24.42
C SER A 311 28.52 25.64 -23.00
N ASP A 312 28.89 26.44 -22.00
CA ASP A 312 28.96 26.02 -20.61
C ASP A 312 27.61 26.25 -19.90
N VAL A 313 26.67 26.92 -20.57
CA VAL A 313 25.33 27.22 -20.06
C VAL A 313 24.29 26.40 -20.84
N PRO A 314 23.51 25.52 -20.19
CA PRO A 314 22.46 24.77 -20.86
C PRO A 314 21.50 25.70 -21.63
N SER A 315 21.10 25.27 -22.83
CA SER A 315 20.15 26.00 -23.67
C SER A 315 18.85 26.32 -22.90
N GLY A 316 18.35 27.55 -23.05
CA GLY A 316 17.16 28.06 -22.38
C GLY A 316 17.38 28.61 -20.97
N LYS A 317 18.60 28.58 -20.42
CA LYS A 317 18.88 29.19 -19.12
C LYS A 317 19.16 30.69 -19.25
N LEU A 318 18.74 31.44 -18.24
CA LEU A 318 18.74 32.90 -18.26
C LEU A 318 19.71 33.53 -17.26
N ILE A 319 20.23 34.71 -17.60
CA ILE A 319 20.93 35.63 -16.70
C ILE A 319 20.25 36.99 -16.86
N ALA A 320 19.78 37.59 -15.77
CA ALA A 320 19.30 38.97 -15.78
C ALA A 320 20.42 39.91 -15.32
N ILE A 321 20.62 41.02 -16.00
CA ILE A 321 21.61 42.05 -15.64
C ILE A 321 20.90 43.39 -15.51
N ARG A 322 21.20 44.13 -14.44
CA ARG A 322 20.67 45.46 -14.18
C ARG A 322 21.78 46.48 -13.96
N GLY A 323 21.67 47.63 -14.62
CA GLY A 323 22.55 48.78 -14.37
C GLY A 323 22.14 49.51 -13.10
N ALA A 324 23.03 49.55 -12.10
CA ALA A 324 22.83 50.20 -10.80
C ALA A 324 24.04 51.07 -10.38
N ASN A 325 24.98 51.33 -11.30
CA ASN A 325 26.12 52.23 -11.12
C ASN A 325 25.73 53.70 -11.26
N ALA A 326 26.63 54.63 -10.95
CA ALA A 326 26.31 56.06 -10.86
C ALA A 326 25.54 56.59 -12.09
N LYS A 327 24.52 57.42 -11.86
CA LYS A 327 23.68 58.02 -12.91
C LYS A 327 24.58 58.72 -13.96
N GLY A 328 24.32 58.44 -15.25
CA GLY A 328 25.10 58.99 -16.37
C GLY A 328 26.26 58.11 -16.83
N THR A 329 26.57 57.02 -16.12
CA THR A 329 27.52 56.01 -16.58
C THR A 329 26.87 54.99 -17.52
N THR A 330 27.69 54.33 -18.33
CA THR A 330 27.23 53.32 -19.30
C THR A 330 28.07 52.06 -19.20
N ASN A 331 27.41 50.91 -19.10
CA ASN A 331 28.06 49.60 -19.07
C ASN A 331 28.04 48.98 -20.46
N ARG A 332 29.13 48.31 -20.83
CA ARG A 332 29.23 47.58 -22.09
C ARG A 332 29.06 46.09 -21.81
N ILE A 333 28.10 45.45 -22.44
CA ILE A 333 27.96 43.98 -22.36
C ILE A 333 28.66 43.37 -23.57
N LYS A 334 29.35 42.24 -23.38
CA LYS A 334 29.95 41.45 -24.44
C LYS A 334 29.83 39.96 -24.16
N VAL A 335 29.97 39.15 -25.21
CA VAL A 335 30.12 37.68 -25.11
C VAL A 335 31.61 37.29 -25.10
N VAL A 336 31.90 36.04 -24.75
CA VAL A 336 33.26 35.49 -24.87
C VAL A 336 33.65 35.42 -26.35
N ALA A 337 34.94 35.53 -26.67
CA ALA A 337 35.41 35.36 -28.05
C ALA A 337 34.98 33.99 -28.61
N GLY A 338 34.42 33.98 -29.82
CA GLY A 338 33.86 32.80 -30.48
C GLY A 338 32.38 32.52 -30.19
N ASP A 339 31.77 33.23 -29.23
CA ASP A 339 30.31 33.24 -29.05
C ASP A 339 29.70 34.41 -29.84
N ASP A 340 28.42 34.26 -30.18
CA ASP A 340 27.59 35.25 -30.87
C ASP A 340 26.41 35.68 -30.00
N LEU A 341 25.98 36.94 -30.16
CA LEU A 341 24.78 37.48 -29.52
C LEU A 341 23.79 37.92 -30.59
N ASN A 342 22.56 37.37 -30.54
CA ASN A 342 21.44 37.72 -31.42
C ASN A 342 21.75 37.61 -32.93
N GLY A 343 22.68 36.76 -33.37
CA GLY A 343 22.97 36.57 -34.79
C GLY A 343 23.80 37.69 -35.44
N HIS A 344 24.30 38.66 -34.67
CA HIS A 344 24.77 39.94 -35.22
C HIS A 344 26.23 40.31 -34.96
N PHE A 345 27.04 39.51 -34.25
CA PHE A 345 28.38 39.98 -33.88
C PHE A 345 29.44 38.88 -33.85
N ASN A 346 30.10 38.66 -34.99
CA ASN A 346 31.42 38.03 -35.00
C ASN A 346 32.48 39.09 -34.62
N GLU A 347 33.19 38.81 -33.52
CA GLU A 347 34.42 39.44 -33.01
C GLU A 347 34.43 40.97 -32.77
N GLY A 348 34.47 41.35 -31.49
CA GLY A 348 35.06 42.63 -31.03
C GLY A 348 34.12 43.82 -30.86
N ALA A 349 32.89 43.76 -31.35
CA ALA A 349 31.88 44.81 -31.14
C ALA A 349 31.05 44.52 -29.88
N TYR A 350 30.94 45.51 -28.99
CA TYR A 350 30.14 45.41 -27.78
C TYR A 350 28.68 45.10 -28.13
N ALA A 351 28.13 44.07 -27.47
CA ALA A 351 26.76 43.59 -27.64
C ALA A 351 25.70 44.63 -27.24
N GLY A 352 26.10 45.64 -26.48
CA GLY A 352 25.43 46.93 -26.39
C GLY A 352 25.58 47.59 -25.03
N LEU A 353 24.85 48.69 -24.82
CA LEU A 353 25.06 49.65 -23.75
C LEU A 353 23.94 49.61 -22.70
N LEU A 354 24.25 49.19 -21.47
CA LEU A 354 23.31 49.15 -20.35
C LEU A 354 23.56 50.33 -19.40
N ARG A 355 22.59 51.25 -19.28
CA ARG A 355 22.69 52.43 -18.40
C ARG A 355 22.08 52.18 -17.03
N TYR A 356 22.29 53.15 -16.12
CA TYR A 356 21.64 53.16 -14.82
C TYR A 356 20.11 53.04 -14.94
N GLY A 357 19.54 52.08 -14.21
CA GLY A 357 18.10 51.82 -14.15
C GLY A 357 17.60 50.78 -15.16
N GLU A 358 18.35 50.54 -16.24
CA GLU A 358 17.98 49.59 -17.30
C GLU A 358 18.26 48.14 -16.88
N SER A 359 17.52 47.21 -17.47
CA SER A 359 17.70 45.77 -17.26
C SER A 359 17.57 45.01 -18.57
N VAL A 360 18.30 43.90 -18.68
CA VAL A 360 18.28 43.02 -19.84
C VAL A 360 18.35 41.58 -19.35
N VAL A 361 17.62 40.69 -20.02
CA VAL A 361 17.69 39.25 -19.77
C VAL A 361 18.40 38.60 -20.94
N PHE A 362 19.43 37.82 -20.66
CA PHE A 362 20.13 37.02 -21.67
C PHE A 362 19.73 35.56 -21.49
N VAL A 363 19.41 34.89 -22.60
CA VAL A 363 19.10 33.46 -22.66
C VAL A 363 20.18 32.77 -23.47
N SER A 364 20.79 31.72 -22.92
CA SER A 364 21.73 30.89 -23.68
C SER A 364 20.94 30.08 -24.71
N GLY A 365 21.31 30.14 -25.98
CA GLY A 365 20.83 29.21 -27.00
C GLY A 365 21.56 27.86 -26.95
N GLY A 366 22.65 27.78 -26.18
CA GLY A 366 23.60 26.67 -26.21
C GLY A 366 24.57 26.77 -27.38
N GLY A 367 25.62 25.94 -27.37
CA GLY A 367 26.68 25.98 -28.39
C GLY A 367 27.48 27.27 -28.29
N THR A 368 27.31 28.16 -29.27
CA THR A 368 28.00 29.47 -29.34
C THR A 368 27.05 30.65 -29.25
N THR A 369 25.78 30.45 -28.88
CA THR A 369 24.74 31.49 -29.06
C THR A 369 24.18 32.01 -27.73
N TRP A 370 24.10 33.34 -27.63
CA TRP A 370 23.31 34.06 -26.65
C TRP A 370 22.19 34.84 -27.35
N VAL A 371 21.05 34.96 -26.68
CA VAL A 371 19.91 35.77 -27.13
C VAL A 371 19.59 36.80 -26.06
N ALA A 372 19.63 38.08 -26.40
CA ALA A 372 19.19 39.14 -25.50
C ALA A 372 17.67 39.31 -25.64
N MET A 373 16.95 38.93 -24.58
CA MET A 373 15.53 39.23 -24.39
C MET A 373 15.43 40.60 -23.72
N SER A 374 15.32 41.65 -24.52
CA SER A 374 14.88 42.97 -24.09
C SER A 374 13.49 43.26 -24.64
N ASP A 375 12.73 44.05 -23.92
CA ASP A 375 11.44 44.62 -24.36
C ASP A 375 11.58 45.59 -25.53
N SER A 376 12.81 45.97 -25.90
CA SER A 376 13.12 46.71 -27.12
C SER A 376 14.54 46.42 -27.60
N THR A 377 14.68 45.42 -28.48
CA THR A 377 15.92 45.18 -29.24
C THR A 377 16.31 46.40 -30.09
N TYR A 378 15.34 47.29 -30.38
CA TYR A 378 15.55 48.53 -31.13
C TYR A 378 16.12 49.70 -30.30
N ASN A 379 15.81 49.85 -29.01
CA ASN A 379 16.29 51.01 -28.23
C ASN A 379 17.74 50.87 -27.75
N PHE A 380 18.21 49.64 -27.52
CA PHE A 380 19.57 49.38 -27.05
C PHE A 380 20.64 49.73 -28.10
N ILE A 381 20.30 49.62 -29.39
CA ILE A 381 21.17 49.99 -30.52
C ILE A 381 20.87 51.41 -31.02
N ALA A 382 19.59 51.80 -31.14
CA ALA A 382 19.22 53.14 -31.62
C ALA A 382 19.67 54.26 -30.67
N GLN A 383 19.68 54.04 -29.34
CA GLN A 383 20.18 55.05 -28.40
C GLN A 383 21.71 55.13 -28.31
N ALA A 384 22.44 54.07 -28.69
CA ALA A 384 23.90 54.11 -28.81
C ALA A 384 24.30 54.95 -30.03
N VAL A 385 23.59 54.79 -31.14
CA VAL A 385 23.71 55.63 -32.33
C VAL A 385 23.29 57.07 -32.02
N ALA A 386 22.19 57.27 -31.27
CA ALA A 386 21.76 58.60 -30.83
C ALA A 386 22.80 59.36 -29.99
N GLN A 387 23.61 58.66 -29.18
CA GLN A 387 24.66 59.26 -28.36
C GLN A 387 26.01 59.43 -29.08
N GLN A 388 26.27 58.70 -30.17
CA GLN A 388 27.38 59.05 -31.08
C GLN A 388 27.19 60.44 -31.71
N PHE A 389 25.98 60.99 -31.76
CA PHE A 389 25.71 62.32 -32.30
C PHE A 389 25.96 63.47 -31.31
N VAL A 390 26.22 63.20 -30.02
CA VAL A 390 26.49 64.26 -29.03
C VAL A 390 27.99 64.56 -28.91
N TYR A 391 28.86 63.66 -29.38
CA TYR A 391 30.30 63.89 -29.41
C TYR A 391 30.68 64.72 -30.65
N GLY A 392 31.20 65.92 -30.44
CA GLY A 392 31.59 66.83 -31.54
C GLY A 392 30.50 67.78 -31.99
N GLN A 393 29.59 68.21 -31.12
CA GLN A 393 28.68 69.34 -31.39
C GLN A 393 28.83 70.41 -30.29
N SER A 394 28.66 71.68 -30.62
CA SER A 394 28.67 72.81 -29.66
C SER A 394 27.45 73.70 -29.90
N PHE A 395 26.54 73.76 -28.93
CA PHE A 395 25.33 74.60 -29.00
C PHE A 395 25.50 75.99 -28.37
N GLY A 396 26.74 76.51 -28.37
CA GLY A 396 27.01 77.88 -27.95
C GLY A 396 26.49 78.94 -28.94
N PRO A 397 26.51 80.23 -28.56
CA PRO A 397 26.21 81.35 -29.46
C PRO A 397 27.09 81.37 -30.72
N ILE A 398 28.32 80.86 -30.61
CA ILE A 398 29.17 80.45 -31.73
C ILE A 398 29.33 78.93 -31.58
N GLY A 399 28.79 78.18 -32.54
CA GLY A 399 28.52 76.76 -32.36
C GLY A 399 28.45 75.98 -33.67
N TYR A 400 28.38 74.66 -33.55
CA TYR A 400 28.31 73.75 -34.69
C TYR A 400 27.59 72.45 -34.35
N GLN A 401 27.01 71.84 -35.38
CA GLN A 401 26.33 70.56 -35.35
C GLN A 401 26.85 69.68 -36.49
N GLN A 402 27.20 68.44 -36.17
CA GLN A 402 27.63 67.42 -37.13
C GLN A 402 26.50 66.40 -37.33
N PHE A 403 26.15 66.12 -38.58
CA PHE A 403 25.07 65.22 -38.97
C PHE A 403 25.62 63.86 -39.44
N PRO A 404 24.81 62.79 -39.37
CA PRO A 404 25.16 61.51 -39.97
C PRO A 404 25.48 61.69 -41.46
N GLY A 405 26.61 61.14 -41.92
CA GLY A 405 27.08 61.29 -43.30
C GLY A 405 28.15 62.37 -43.51
N GLY A 406 28.64 63.01 -42.44
CA GLY A 406 29.77 63.94 -42.49
C GLY A 406 29.40 65.39 -42.77
N TYR A 407 28.11 65.70 -42.96
CA TYR A 407 27.64 67.06 -43.11
C TYR A 407 27.76 67.83 -41.79
N ILE A 408 28.32 69.04 -41.84
CA ILE A 408 28.55 69.91 -40.69
C ILE A 408 27.84 71.24 -40.96
N LYS A 409 27.09 71.73 -39.97
CA LYS A 409 26.52 73.08 -39.93
C LYS A 409 27.17 73.88 -38.81
N GLN A 410 27.61 75.09 -39.08
CA GLN A 410 28.24 76.00 -38.12
C GLN A 410 27.53 77.34 -38.12
N TRP A 411 27.48 78.01 -36.97
CA TRP A 411 26.86 79.33 -36.81
C TRP A 411 27.66 80.20 -35.85
N GLY A 412 27.47 81.51 -35.99
CA GLY A 412 28.01 82.48 -35.05
C GLY A 412 27.68 83.90 -35.46
N PHE A 413 28.41 84.84 -34.87
CA PHE A 413 28.27 86.24 -35.18
C PHE A 413 29.61 86.97 -35.09
N ILE A 414 29.71 88.10 -35.79
CA ILE A 414 30.86 89.01 -35.75
C ILE A 414 30.36 90.44 -35.52
N ALA A 415 31.03 91.15 -34.62
CA ALA A 415 30.79 92.58 -34.40
C ALA A 415 31.69 93.39 -35.35
N TYR A 416 31.15 94.47 -35.91
CA TYR A 416 31.91 95.45 -36.69
C TYR A 416 31.62 96.85 -36.17
N THR A 417 32.61 97.76 -36.23
CA THR A 417 32.57 99.08 -35.57
C THR A 417 32.90 100.28 -36.46
N ALA A 418 33.19 100.07 -37.75
CA ALA A 418 33.64 101.14 -38.66
C ALA A 418 32.72 101.33 -39.87
N ALA A 419 32.69 102.56 -40.40
CA ALA A 419 31.91 102.98 -41.57
C ALA A 419 32.66 102.70 -42.88
N GLY A 420 31.93 102.32 -43.94
CA GLY A 420 32.46 101.99 -45.26
C GLY A 420 32.38 100.51 -45.64
N SER A 421 32.82 100.17 -46.86
CA SER A 421 32.93 98.77 -47.30
C SER A 421 34.13 98.11 -46.62
N GLN A 422 33.90 96.95 -46.00
CA GLN A 422 34.92 96.21 -45.28
C GLN A 422 34.84 94.71 -45.59
N THR A 423 36.00 94.07 -45.53
CA THR A 423 36.12 92.62 -45.60
C THR A 423 36.49 92.10 -44.21
N LEU A 424 35.61 91.31 -43.61
CA LEU A 424 35.74 90.77 -42.25
C LEU A 424 35.91 89.25 -42.32
N THR A 425 36.77 88.69 -41.46
CA THR A 425 36.91 87.22 -41.36
C THR A 425 36.07 86.70 -40.21
N ALA A 426 35.02 85.95 -40.51
CA ALA A 426 34.19 85.28 -39.52
C ALA A 426 34.87 83.97 -39.06
N PRO A 427 35.09 83.80 -37.74
CA PRO A 427 35.74 82.60 -37.21
C PRO A 427 34.79 81.41 -37.25
N LEU A 428 35.13 80.34 -37.98
CA LEU A 428 34.38 79.10 -37.88
C LEU A 428 34.76 78.37 -36.58
N PRO A 429 33.78 77.87 -35.79
CA PRO A 429 34.06 77.11 -34.56
C PRO A 429 35.04 75.95 -34.76
N ILE A 430 34.94 75.26 -35.90
CA ILE A 430 35.86 74.21 -36.35
C ILE A 430 36.16 74.35 -37.84
N ALA A 431 37.30 73.80 -38.29
CA ALA A 431 37.58 73.68 -39.71
C ALA A 431 36.70 72.59 -40.35
N PHE A 432 36.16 72.83 -41.55
CA PHE A 432 35.54 71.77 -42.35
C PHE A 432 36.63 70.79 -42.82
N PRO A 433 36.51 69.48 -42.53
CA PRO A 433 37.54 68.50 -42.90
C PRO A 433 37.85 68.47 -44.41
N ASN A 434 36.81 68.46 -45.25
CA ASN A 434 36.94 68.31 -46.69
C ASN A 434 36.68 69.61 -47.44
N ALA A 435 35.53 70.25 -47.24
CA ALA A 435 35.16 71.47 -47.95
C ALA A 435 34.01 72.22 -47.26
N LEU A 436 34.05 73.55 -47.37
CA LEU A 436 32.87 74.40 -47.14
C LEU A 436 32.04 74.39 -48.43
N LEU A 437 30.78 73.97 -48.34
CA LEU A 437 29.88 73.89 -49.50
C LEU A 437 29.23 75.24 -49.80
N SER A 438 28.62 75.86 -48.78
CA SER A 438 28.03 77.19 -48.88
C SER A 438 27.79 77.79 -47.48
N GLY A 439 27.32 79.02 -47.44
CA GLY A 439 26.90 79.69 -46.21
C GLY A 439 25.91 80.82 -46.50
N ASN A 440 25.30 81.33 -45.45
CA ASN A 440 24.44 82.49 -45.46
C ASN A 440 24.97 83.52 -44.46
N VAL A 441 24.80 84.80 -44.80
CA VAL A 441 25.12 85.91 -43.91
C VAL A 441 23.88 86.77 -43.78
N THR A 442 23.55 87.14 -42.55
CA THR A 442 22.40 87.98 -42.25
C THR A 442 22.83 89.14 -41.37
N ALA A 443 22.57 90.36 -41.84
CA ALA A 443 22.77 91.59 -41.09
C ALA A 443 21.40 92.14 -40.66
N PRO A 444 20.92 91.86 -39.43
CA PRO A 444 19.64 92.39 -38.98
C PRO A 444 19.71 93.91 -38.80
N SER A 445 18.78 94.64 -39.41
CA SER A 445 18.66 96.10 -39.29
C SER A 445 18.07 96.50 -37.93
N ARG A 446 18.83 96.34 -36.85
CA ARG A 446 18.42 96.83 -35.52
C ARG A 446 18.91 98.26 -35.34
N LEU A 447 18.02 99.20 -35.65
CA LEU A 447 17.93 100.58 -35.16
C LEU A 447 19.25 101.40 -35.19
N ASN A 448 19.27 102.37 -36.13
CA ASN A 448 20.12 103.57 -36.17
C ASN A 448 21.57 103.42 -36.65
N ASN A 449 22.03 102.21 -36.97
CA ASN A 449 23.35 102.00 -37.60
C ASN A 449 23.34 100.73 -38.47
N THR A 450 23.49 100.86 -39.79
CA THR A 450 23.08 99.84 -40.76
C THR A 450 24.25 99.26 -41.55
N ALA A 451 24.53 97.97 -41.40
CA ALA A 451 25.02 97.15 -42.51
C ALA A 451 23.80 96.88 -43.38
N ILE A 452 23.79 97.45 -44.60
CA ILE A 452 22.66 97.35 -45.52
C ILE A 452 22.77 96.10 -46.38
N ALA A 453 23.98 95.65 -46.66
CA ALA A 453 24.26 94.44 -47.41
C ALA A 453 25.47 93.73 -46.82
N ALA A 454 25.39 92.42 -46.68
CA ALA A 454 26.50 91.56 -46.34
C ALA A 454 26.48 90.35 -47.27
N ASP A 455 27.62 90.05 -47.87
CA ASP A 455 27.79 88.92 -48.78
C ASP A 455 29.06 88.14 -48.42
N ILE A 456 29.14 86.89 -48.87
CA ILE A 456 30.34 86.06 -48.68
C ILE A 456 31.30 86.36 -49.84
N GLY A 457 32.34 87.13 -49.55
CA GLY A 457 33.35 87.50 -50.56
C GLY A 457 34.33 86.36 -50.87
N SER A 458 34.64 85.51 -49.90
CA SER A 458 35.39 84.26 -50.14
C SER A 458 35.19 83.27 -48.99
N SER A 459 35.46 81.99 -49.25
CA SER A 459 35.34 80.92 -48.26
C SER A 459 36.57 80.02 -48.27
N THR A 460 36.97 79.59 -47.08
CA THR A 460 38.02 78.60 -46.86
C THR A 460 37.52 77.55 -45.87
N LYS A 461 38.26 76.45 -45.70
CA LYS A 461 37.92 75.42 -44.71
C LYS A 461 37.84 75.96 -43.27
N THR A 462 38.56 77.04 -42.97
CA THR A 462 38.77 77.56 -41.62
C THR A 462 38.08 78.91 -41.35
N GLY A 463 37.53 79.56 -42.36
CA GLY A 463 36.94 80.88 -42.21
C GLY A 463 36.12 81.34 -43.40
N LEU A 464 35.15 82.22 -43.11
CA LEU A 464 34.35 82.93 -44.11
C LEU A 464 34.77 84.39 -44.16
N SER A 465 35.07 84.90 -45.35
CA SER A 465 35.30 86.31 -45.59
C SER A 465 33.99 86.98 -45.96
N ILE A 466 33.50 87.86 -45.09
CA ILE A 466 32.25 88.60 -45.26
C ILE A 466 32.58 90.00 -45.77
N VAL A 467 32.00 90.37 -46.90
CA VAL A 467 32.05 91.74 -47.42
C VAL A 467 30.77 92.43 -47.00
N SER A 468 30.89 93.46 -46.16
CA SER A 468 29.74 94.23 -45.70
C SER A 468 29.81 95.66 -46.21
N ILE A 469 28.66 96.23 -46.58
CA ILE A 469 28.50 97.63 -46.96
C ILE A 469 27.61 98.31 -45.91
N THR A 470 28.15 99.36 -45.29
CA THR A 470 27.41 100.22 -44.36
C THR A 470 27.06 101.54 -45.05
N ASN A 471 25.85 102.05 -44.81
CA ASN A 471 25.56 103.47 -45.12
C ASN A 471 25.96 104.30 -43.91
N SER A 472 26.94 105.19 -44.11
CA SER A 472 27.16 106.44 -43.36
C SER A 472 26.66 106.50 -41.91
N GLY A 473 27.08 105.55 -41.07
CA GLY A 473 26.81 105.51 -39.63
C GLY A 473 28.01 104.92 -38.87
N SER A 474 28.38 105.53 -37.75
CA SER A 474 29.56 105.18 -36.95
C SER A 474 29.18 104.43 -35.66
N GLY A 475 28.41 103.35 -35.77
CA GLY A 475 28.02 102.48 -34.65
C GLY A 475 28.53 101.04 -34.76
N ALA A 476 28.50 100.31 -33.66
CA ALA A 476 28.71 98.88 -33.66
C ALA A 476 27.48 98.16 -34.24
N SER A 477 27.65 97.16 -35.11
CA SER A 477 26.56 96.24 -35.44
C SER A 477 27.06 94.81 -35.62
N THR A 478 26.10 93.88 -35.62
CA THR A 478 26.39 92.45 -35.54
C THR A 478 25.91 91.75 -36.79
N ILE A 479 26.80 91.01 -37.44
CA ILE A 479 26.50 90.16 -38.58
C ILE A 479 26.45 88.72 -38.08
N TYR A 480 25.37 88.02 -38.41
CA TYR A 480 25.22 86.59 -38.12
C TYR A 480 25.60 85.79 -39.37
N TYR A 481 26.25 84.66 -39.18
CA TYR A 481 26.58 83.75 -40.27
C TYR A 481 26.14 82.33 -39.94
N GLU A 482 25.80 81.61 -41.00
CA GLU A 482 25.62 80.17 -41.01
C GLU A 482 26.48 79.60 -42.14
N ALA A 483 27.18 78.51 -41.89
CA ALA A 483 28.03 77.83 -42.87
C ALA A 483 27.74 76.33 -42.85
N TRP A 484 27.82 75.67 -43.99
CA TRP A 484 27.71 74.22 -44.05
C TRP A 484 28.65 73.58 -45.06
N GLY A 485 29.06 72.36 -44.76
CA GLY A 485 30.15 71.66 -45.43
C GLY A 485 30.32 70.24 -44.92
N HIS A 486 31.46 69.63 -45.20
CA HIS A 486 31.83 68.28 -44.73
C HIS A 486 33.34 68.11 -44.66
#